data_AF-A0A1S2Y8E3-F1
#
_entry.id   AF-A0A1S2Y8E3-F1
#
_cell.length_a   1.000
_cell.length_b   1.000
_cell.length_c   1.000
_cell.angle_alpha   90.00
_cell.angle_beta   90.00
_cell.angle_gamma   90.00
#
_symmetry.space_group_name_H-M   'P 1'
#
loop_
_entity.id
_entity.type
_entity.pdbx_description
1 polymer ?
#
loop_
_entity_poly.entity_id
_entity_poly.type
_entity_poly.pdbx_seq_one_letter_code
_entity_poly.pdbx_strand_id
1 'polypeptide(L)'
;MIKSITTIRFHSHLSSSFPLLLTHFPPISHSFPTFSLSKLKPIFPLTSSSTTITRRNNPSATMFHHDPFVSDILATAVSGVVAFSALRLWQETAKRRLFDQKLNRKLVHITIGLLFIFCWPLFSTDKWGSYFAAFIPAVNVLRLLVIGLGIWKDDAEVKSMSRFGDHRELLKGPLYYAATLTFASIIYWRTSPISIAAICNMCAGDGMADIVGRRFGSKKISYNKNKSYAGSIAMASSGFLASIGFMWYFSSFGYMEGSWKHVIGFLVVSIVATVVESLPISTDLDDNLTVPLTSILVGSLVL
;
A
#
# COMPACT_ATOMS: atom_id res chain seq x y z
N MET A 1 45.37 50.89 39.17
CA MET A 1 46.16 50.05 38.25
C MET A 1 45.40 49.98 36.93
N ILE A 2 45.59 50.89 35.96
CA ILE A 2 46.69 51.06 34.98
C ILE A 2 46.68 49.99 33.85
N LYS A 3 46.41 50.47 32.61
CA LYS A 3 46.76 50.01 31.24
C LYS A 3 46.12 48.68 30.74
N SER A 4 45.40 48.58 29.61
CA SER A 4 45.56 49.03 28.20
C SER A 4 46.70 48.36 27.43
N ILE A 5 46.45 48.09 26.13
CA ILE A 5 47.39 47.78 25.01
C ILE A 5 47.84 46.30 24.92
N THR A 6 48.04 45.62 23.78
CA THR A 6 47.81 45.78 22.33
C THR A 6 48.29 44.47 21.67
N THR A 7 47.55 44.02 20.66
CA THR A 7 47.92 43.40 19.36
C THR A 7 49.38 42.95 19.08
N ILE A 8 49.51 41.85 18.28
CA ILE A 8 50.46 41.59 17.14
C ILE A 8 51.48 40.40 17.23
N ARG A 9 51.23 39.40 16.35
CA ARG A 9 52.10 38.59 15.44
C ARG A 9 52.88 37.30 15.80
N PHE A 10 52.68 36.32 14.87
CA PHE A 10 53.59 35.37 14.15
C PHE A 10 54.65 34.58 14.93
N HIS A 11 55.03 33.33 14.64
CA HIS A 11 54.89 32.37 13.52
C HIS A 11 55.23 30.99 14.14
N SER A 12 54.79 29.81 13.67
CA SER A 12 55.48 29.07 12.60
C SER A 12 54.96 27.61 12.48
N HIS A 13 54.92 27.15 11.22
CA HIS A 13 55.12 25.78 10.68
C HIS A 13 54.20 24.59 11.03
N LEU A 14 53.35 24.19 10.06
CA LEU A 14 53.40 22.92 9.28
C LEU A 14 52.23 22.94 8.25
N SER A 15 52.43 23.39 7.01
CA SER A 15 52.81 22.63 5.79
C SER A 15 52.10 21.28 5.58
N SER A 16 51.12 21.25 4.67
CA SER A 16 51.14 20.36 3.50
C SER A 16 50.09 20.81 2.47
N SER A 17 50.57 21.47 1.42
CA SER A 17 49.77 21.97 0.30
C SER A 17 49.74 20.94 -0.84
N PHE A 18 48.55 20.79 -1.45
CA PHE A 18 48.36 20.22 -2.78
C PHE A 18 49.11 21.05 -3.85
N PRO A 19 49.70 20.42 -4.87
CA PRO A 19 49.91 21.07 -6.16
C PRO A 19 49.10 20.42 -7.28
N LEU A 20 48.35 21.29 -7.98
CA LEU A 20 47.96 21.14 -9.38
C LEU A 20 49.22 21.05 -10.26
N LEU A 21 49.24 20.12 -11.22
CA LEU A 21 50.18 20.17 -12.33
C LEU A 21 49.51 19.76 -13.65
N LEU A 22 49.41 20.75 -14.54
CA LEU A 22 49.25 20.61 -15.99
C LEU A 22 50.31 19.66 -16.55
N THR A 23 49.92 18.72 -17.43
CA THR A 23 50.82 18.29 -18.52
C THR A 23 50.06 18.06 -19.82
N HIS A 24 50.54 18.76 -20.84
CA HIS A 24 50.29 18.60 -22.27
C HIS A 24 50.52 17.16 -22.75
N PHE A 25 49.65 16.68 -23.65
CA PHE A 25 49.99 15.62 -24.60
C PHE A 25 49.66 16.08 -26.04
N PRO A 26 50.53 15.79 -27.04
CA PRO A 26 50.44 16.32 -28.41
C PRO A 26 49.47 15.50 -29.29
N PRO A 27 49.08 16.01 -30.48
CA PRO A 27 48.15 15.31 -31.37
C PRO A 27 48.89 14.27 -32.21
N ILE A 28 48.42 13.03 -32.22
CA ILE A 28 48.89 11.99 -33.15
C ILE A 28 47.88 11.90 -34.30
N SER A 29 48.36 12.28 -35.47
CA SER A 29 47.74 12.09 -36.78
C SER A 29 47.82 10.61 -37.17
N HIS A 30 46.68 9.99 -37.44
CA HIS A 30 46.63 8.72 -38.16
C HIS A 30 45.85 8.90 -39.47
N SER A 31 46.59 8.68 -40.54
CA SER A 31 46.20 8.66 -41.94
C SER A 31 45.14 7.61 -42.22
N PHE A 32 44.07 8.00 -42.92
CA PHE A 32 43.11 7.09 -43.53
C PHE A 32 43.69 6.50 -44.83
N PRO A 33 43.72 5.17 -45.02
CA PRO A 33 43.81 4.62 -46.35
C PRO A 33 42.40 4.58 -46.97
N THR A 34 42.22 5.31 -48.06
CA THR A 34 41.08 5.20 -48.97
C THR A 34 41.13 3.84 -49.67
N PHE A 35 40.25 2.91 -49.30
CA PHE A 35 40.02 1.69 -50.07
C PHE A 35 38.75 1.86 -50.91
N SER A 36 38.94 2.07 -52.21
CA SER A 36 37.89 1.97 -53.21
C SER A 36 37.45 0.52 -53.34
N LEU A 37 36.18 0.24 -53.04
CA LEU A 37 35.56 -1.05 -53.33
C LEU A 37 34.30 -0.83 -54.18
N SER A 38 34.51 -0.45 -55.43
CA SER A 38 33.53 -0.65 -56.48
C SER A 38 33.38 -2.16 -56.74
N LYS A 39 32.13 -2.62 -56.77
CA LYS A 39 31.63 -3.99 -57.01
C LYS A 39 31.47 -4.85 -55.76
N LEU A 40 30.22 -4.90 -55.28
CA LEU A 40 29.52 -6.14 -54.91
C LEU A 40 28.01 -5.85 -54.89
N LYS A 41 27.26 -6.55 -55.75
CA LYS A 41 25.79 -6.52 -55.80
C LYS A 41 25.22 -7.16 -54.52
N PRO A 42 24.16 -6.62 -53.91
CA PRO A 42 23.47 -7.30 -52.83
C PRO A 42 22.53 -8.38 -53.42
N ILE A 43 22.81 -9.65 -53.11
CA ILE A 43 21.85 -10.74 -53.23
C ILE A 43 21.62 -11.23 -51.81
N PHE A 44 20.61 -10.69 -51.12
CA PHE A 44 19.85 -11.33 -50.04
C PHE A 44 18.63 -10.44 -49.73
N PRO A 45 17.40 -10.94 -49.79
CA PRO A 45 16.25 -10.17 -49.30
C PRO A 45 16.30 -10.12 -47.78
N LEU A 46 16.41 -8.92 -47.22
CA LEU A 46 16.14 -8.68 -45.79
C LEU A 46 14.62 -8.84 -45.56
N THR A 47 14.19 -10.04 -45.21
CA THR A 47 12.90 -10.22 -44.53
C THR A 47 12.99 -9.53 -43.18
N SER A 48 12.40 -8.36 -43.09
CA SER A 48 12.01 -7.70 -41.85
C SER A 48 10.97 -8.57 -41.15
N SER A 49 11.43 -9.59 -40.41
CA SER A 49 10.59 -10.26 -39.42
C SER A 49 10.36 -9.27 -38.29
N SER A 50 9.27 -8.51 -38.38
CA SER A 50 8.68 -7.88 -37.21
C SER A 50 8.34 -8.99 -36.23
N THR A 51 9.20 -9.20 -35.25
CA THR A 51 8.93 -10.07 -34.10
C THR A 51 7.77 -9.43 -33.35
N THR A 52 6.56 -9.72 -33.79
CA THR A 52 5.35 -9.50 -33.03
C THR A 52 5.53 -10.40 -31.82
N ILE A 53 5.93 -9.82 -30.68
CA ILE A 53 5.83 -10.48 -29.39
C ILE A 53 4.35 -10.75 -29.22
N THR A 54 3.94 -11.95 -29.63
CA THR A 54 2.64 -12.50 -29.30
C THR A 54 2.54 -12.44 -27.79
N ARG A 55 1.74 -11.50 -27.30
CA ARG A 55 1.27 -11.44 -25.92
C ARG A 55 0.77 -12.85 -25.60
N ARG A 56 1.59 -13.61 -24.87
CA ARG A 56 1.20 -14.91 -24.34
C ARG A 56 0.05 -14.60 -23.40
N ASN A 57 -1.18 -14.77 -23.87
CA ASN A 57 -2.33 -14.89 -23.00
C ASN A 57 -2.11 -16.20 -22.24
N ASN A 58 -1.33 -16.14 -21.16
CA ASN A 58 -1.38 -17.20 -20.17
C ASN A 58 -2.85 -17.25 -19.73
N PRO A 59 -3.56 -18.38 -19.89
CA PRO A 59 -4.87 -18.50 -19.26
C PRO A 59 -4.62 -18.28 -17.77
N SER A 60 -5.19 -17.21 -17.20
CA SER A 60 -5.06 -16.97 -15.78
C SER A 60 -5.57 -18.21 -15.07
N ALA A 61 -4.65 -18.90 -14.42
CA ALA A 61 -4.90 -20.23 -13.89
C ALA A 61 -6.05 -20.16 -12.89
N THR A 62 -7.15 -20.85 -13.17
CA THR A 62 -8.13 -21.21 -12.15
C THR A 62 -7.43 -22.13 -11.17
N MET A 63 -7.19 -21.65 -9.94
CA MET A 63 -6.35 -22.35 -8.97
C MET A 63 -6.95 -23.68 -8.50
N PHE A 64 -8.28 -23.84 -8.62
CA PHE A 64 -8.99 -24.97 -8.04
C PHE A 64 -9.69 -25.88 -9.05
N HIS A 65 -10.36 -25.33 -10.07
CA HIS A 65 -11.19 -26.12 -10.96
C HIS A 65 -11.24 -25.51 -12.37
N HIS A 66 -11.41 -26.35 -13.40
CA HIS A 66 -11.50 -25.89 -14.79
C HIS A 66 -12.75 -25.04 -15.08
N ASP A 67 -13.83 -25.25 -14.30
CA ASP A 67 -15.01 -24.39 -14.32
C ASP A 67 -14.78 -23.15 -13.42
N PRO A 68 -14.75 -21.93 -14.00
CA PRO A 68 -14.53 -20.70 -13.25
C PRO A 68 -15.54 -20.46 -12.13
N PHE A 69 -16.81 -20.83 -12.33
CA PHE A 69 -17.87 -20.60 -11.36
C PHE A 69 -17.72 -21.50 -10.12
N VAL A 70 -17.41 -22.78 -10.34
CA VAL A 70 -17.12 -23.73 -9.25
C VAL A 70 -15.85 -23.32 -8.52
N SER A 71 -14.82 -22.87 -9.26
CA SER A 71 -13.59 -22.34 -8.67
C SER A 71 -13.87 -21.13 -7.77
N ASP A 72 -14.76 -20.22 -8.17
CA ASP A 72 -15.13 -19.04 -7.38
C ASP A 72 -15.93 -19.39 -6.13
N ILE A 73 -16.83 -20.38 -6.20
CA ILE A 73 -17.54 -20.88 -5.02
C ILE A 73 -16.54 -21.47 -4.02
N LEU A 74 -15.60 -22.30 -4.48
CA LEU A 74 -14.60 -22.88 -3.61
C LEU A 74 -13.66 -21.82 -3.04
N ALA A 75 -13.22 -20.86 -3.86
CA ALA A 75 -12.41 -19.72 -3.42
C ALA A 75 -13.14 -18.88 -2.37
N THR A 76 -14.45 -18.65 -2.54
CA THR A 76 -15.29 -17.97 -1.55
C THR A 76 -15.36 -18.74 -0.26
N ALA A 77 -15.56 -20.06 -0.32
CA ALA A 77 -15.61 -20.92 0.86
C ALA A 77 -14.27 -20.92 1.63
N VAL A 78 -13.15 -21.09 0.92
CA VAL A 78 -11.80 -21.08 1.51
C VAL A 78 -11.48 -19.71 2.11
N SER A 79 -11.68 -18.63 1.34
CA SER A 79 -11.43 -17.26 1.80
C SER A 79 -12.34 -16.89 2.97
N GLY A 80 -13.59 -17.34 2.95
CA GLY A 80 -14.53 -17.21 4.05
C GLY A 80 -14.03 -17.91 5.31
N VAL A 81 -13.65 -19.19 5.22
CA VAL A 81 -13.08 -19.94 6.36
C VAL A 81 -11.85 -19.24 6.92
N VAL A 82 -10.96 -18.75 6.07
CA VAL A 82 -9.76 -18.00 6.48
C VAL A 82 -10.14 -16.71 7.21
N ALA A 83 -11.05 -15.91 6.66
CA ALA A 83 -11.52 -14.67 7.27
C ALA A 83 -12.24 -14.91 8.61
N PHE A 84 -13.15 -15.88 8.67
CA PHE A 84 -13.86 -16.27 9.90
C PHE A 84 -12.90 -16.80 10.96
N SER A 85 -11.92 -17.62 10.58
CA SER A 85 -10.92 -18.15 11.51
C SER A 85 -10.04 -17.02 12.09
N ALA A 86 -9.61 -16.07 11.25
CA ALA A 86 -8.87 -14.90 11.71
C ALA A 86 -9.72 -14.02 12.65
N LEU A 87 -11.00 -13.77 12.31
CA LEU A 87 -11.91 -13.04 13.20
C LEU A 87 -12.08 -13.75 14.55
N ARG A 88 -12.28 -15.08 14.53
CA ARG A 88 -12.38 -15.89 15.75
C ARG A 88 -11.12 -15.80 16.61
N LEU A 89 -9.93 -15.87 16.00
CA LEU A 89 -8.66 -15.72 16.69
C LEU A 89 -8.58 -14.38 17.44
N TRP A 90 -8.96 -13.28 16.79
CA TRP A 90 -8.95 -11.97 17.43
C TRP A 90 -10.08 -11.77 18.46
N GLN A 91 -11.23 -12.40 18.25
CA GLN A 91 -12.29 -12.43 19.27
C GLN A 91 -11.83 -13.16 20.53
N GLU A 92 -11.18 -14.31 20.41
CA GLU A 92 -10.64 -15.05 21.55
C GLU A 92 -9.54 -14.26 22.27
N THR A 93 -8.68 -13.59 21.50
CA THR A 93 -7.66 -12.66 22.04
C THR A 93 -8.31 -11.51 22.84
N ALA A 94 -9.40 -10.93 22.33
CA ALA A 94 -10.18 -9.89 23.02
C ALA A 94 -10.87 -10.41 24.29
N LYS A 95 -11.44 -11.62 24.24
CA LYS A 95 -12.10 -12.27 25.39
C LYS A 95 -11.11 -12.47 26.52
N ARG A 96 -9.95 -13.04 26.21
CA ARG A 96 -8.83 -13.29 27.14
C ARG A 96 -8.15 -12.01 27.64
N ARG A 97 -8.53 -10.82 27.14
CA ARG A 97 -7.97 -9.51 27.50
C ARG A 97 -6.44 -9.47 27.37
N LEU A 98 -5.90 -10.17 26.36
CA LEU A 98 -4.45 -10.20 26.12
C LEU A 98 -3.92 -8.84 25.63
N PHE A 99 -4.77 -8.08 24.94
CA PHE A 99 -4.47 -6.73 24.47
C PHE A 99 -5.57 -5.75 24.89
N ASP A 100 -5.20 -4.48 24.98
CA ASP A 100 -6.16 -3.39 25.13
C ASP A 100 -7.17 -3.40 23.98
N GLN A 101 -8.43 -3.11 24.27
CA GLN A 101 -9.53 -3.12 23.29
C GLN A 101 -9.22 -2.24 22.06
N LYS A 102 -8.60 -1.08 22.28
CA LYS A 102 -8.19 -0.16 21.19
C LYS A 102 -7.11 -0.76 20.30
N LEU A 103 -6.14 -1.47 20.88
CA LEU A 103 -5.06 -2.13 20.13
C LEU A 103 -5.63 -3.32 19.37
N ASN A 104 -6.44 -4.17 20.02
CA ASN A 104 -7.05 -5.33 19.40
C ASN A 104 -7.91 -4.95 18.19
N ARG A 105 -8.72 -3.90 18.30
CA ARG A 105 -9.50 -3.36 17.18
C ARG A 105 -8.62 -2.99 15.97
N LYS A 106 -7.47 -2.36 16.20
CA LYS A 106 -6.54 -1.99 15.11
C LYS A 106 -5.78 -3.19 14.56
N LEU A 107 -5.49 -4.20 15.37
CA LEU A 107 -4.92 -5.46 14.89
C LEU A 107 -5.92 -6.21 13.99
N VAL A 108 -7.19 -6.28 14.38
CA VAL A 108 -8.28 -6.81 13.52
C VAL A 108 -8.32 -6.02 12.20
N HIS A 109 -8.33 -4.70 12.28
CA HIS A 109 -8.38 -3.80 11.11
C HIS A 109 -7.24 -4.03 10.11
N ILE A 110 -5.99 -4.15 10.59
CA ILE A 110 -4.84 -4.43 9.73
C ILE A 110 -4.95 -5.84 9.16
N THR A 111 -5.16 -6.84 10.01
CA THR A 111 -5.02 -8.25 9.62
C THR A 111 -6.13 -8.72 8.70
N ILE A 112 -7.40 -8.39 8.99
CA ILE A 112 -8.54 -8.84 8.18
C ILE A 112 -8.49 -8.26 6.77
N GLY A 113 -8.13 -6.98 6.64
CA GLY A 113 -8.12 -6.30 5.35
C GLY A 113 -6.98 -6.78 4.45
N LEU A 114 -5.78 -6.94 5.01
CA LEU A 114 -4.65 -7.47 4.25
C LEU A 114 -4.83 -8.94 3.90
N LEU A 115 -5.38 -9.75 4.82
CA LEU A 115 -5.69 -11.16 4.56
C LEU A 115 -6.75 -11.31 3.47
N PHE A 116 -7.74 -10.42 3.44
CA PHE A 116 -8.76 -10.40 2.39
C PHE A 116 -8.15 -10.17 1.00
N ILE A 117 -7.28 -9.16 0.84
CA ILE A 117 -6.57 -8.93 -0.43
C ILE A 117 -5.66 -10.11 -0.77
N PHE A 118 -5.01 -10.70 0.22
CA PHE A 118 -4.13 -11.86 0.02
C PHE A 118 -4.89 -13.06 -0.55
N CYS A 119 -6.18 -13.21 -0.25
CA CYS A 119 -7.02 -14.25 -0.83
C CYS A 119 -7.53 -13.92 -2.25
N TRP A 120 -7.36 -12.71 -2.76
CA TRP A 120 -7.89 -12.33 -4.08
C TRP A 120 -7.38 -13.19 -5.24
N PRO A 121 -6.13 -13.67 -5.30
CA PRO A 121 -5.67 -14.55 -6.38
C PRO A 121 -6.40 -15.89 -6.48
N LEU A 122 -7.09 -16.33 -5.42
CA LEU A 122 -7.84 -17.59 -5.41
C LEU A 122 -9.05 -17.57 -6.35
N PHE A 123 -9.60 -16.38 -6.60
CA PHE A 123 -10.77 -16.19 -7.45
C PHE A 123 -10.40 -16.30 -8.93
N SER A 124 -11.35 -16.72 -9.74
CA SER A 124 -11.23 -16.77 -11.20
C SER A 124 -11.07 -15.37 -11.80
N THR A 125 -10.58 -15.29 -13.03
CA THR A 125 -10.52 -14.04 -13.80
C THR A 125 -11.85 -13.63 -14.44
N ASP A 126 -12.89 -14.42 -14.25
CA ASP A 126 -14.19 -14.08 -14.81
C ASP A 126 -14.80 -12.87 -14.10
N LYS A 127 -15.75 -12.24 -14.79
CA LYS A 127 -16.47 -11.05 -14.28
C LYS A 127 -17.16 -11.31 -12.94
N TRP A 128 -17.46 -12.57 -12.63
CA TRP A 128 -18.12 -12.97 -11.40
C TRP A 128 -17.18 -13.06 -10.19
N GLY A 129 -15.87 -13.27 -10.40
CA GLY A 129 -14.90 -13.43 -9.32
C GLY A 129 -14.85 -12.23 -8.36
N SER A 130 -15.05 -11.01 -8.90
CA SER A 130 -15.12 -9.79 -8.07
C SER A 130 -16.33 -9.76 -7.15
N TYR A 131 -17.50 -10.17 -7.64
CA TYR A 131 -18.73 -10.25 -6.86
C TYR A 131 -18.65 -11.35 -5.79
N PHE A 132 -18.07 -12.50 -6.13
CA PHE A 132 -17.85 -13.60 -5.17
C PHE A 132 -16.90 -13.20 -4.04
N ALA A 133 -15.81 -12.51 -4.35
CA ALA A 133 -14.93 -12.00 -3.30
C ALA A 133 -15.59 -10.88 -2.49
N ALA A 134 -16.31 -9.96 -3.14
CA ALA A 134 -17.03 -8.88 -2.46
C ALA A 134 -18.19 -9.39 -1.58
N PHE A 135 -18.72 -10.58 -1.86
CA PHE A 135 -19.73 -11.22 -1.02
C PHE A 135 -19.24 -11.41 0.42
N ILE A 136 -17.95 -11.73 0.62
CA ILE A 136 -17.37 -11.95 1.95
C ILE A 136 -17.47 -10.69 2.83
N PRO A 137 -16.91 -9.52 2.45
CA PRO A 137 -17.08 -8.30 3.23
C PRO A 137 -18.53 -7.78 3.19
N ALA A 138 -19.32 -8.05 2.16
CA ALA A 138 -20.73 -7.65 2.12
C ALA A 138 -21.58 -8.37 3.18
N VAL A 139 -21.36 -9.67 3.38
CA VAL A 139 -21.97 -10.42 4.49
C VAL A 139 -21.53 -9.84 5.83
N ASN A 140 -20.26 -9.43 5.95
CA ASN A 140 -19.77 -8.77 7.16
C ASN A 140 -20.43 -7.39 7.39
N VAL A 141 -20.65 -6.59 6.34
CA VAL A 141 -21.43 -5.34 6.40
C VAL A 141 -22.83 -5.61 6.95
N LEU A 142 -23.54 -6.62 6.42
CA LEU A 142 -24.87 -6.99 6.91
C LEU A 142 -24.83 -7.42 8.38
N ARG A 143 -23.84 -8.22 8.77
CA ARG A 143 -23.65 -8.66 10.16
C ARG A 143 -23.43 -7.47 11.10
N LEU A 144 -22.56 -6.54 10.72
CA LEU A 144 -22.30 -5.31 11.50
C LEU A 144 -23.53 -4.42 11.59
N LEU A 145 -24.36 -4.34 10.53
CA LEU A 145 -25.63 -3.61 10.57
C LEU A 145 -26.60 -4.26 11.55
N VAL A 146 -26.79 -5.58 11.49
CA VAL A 146 -27.72 -6.32 12.36
C VAL A 146 -27.33 -6.17 13.83
N ILE A 147 -26.04 -6.29 14.15
CA ILE A 147 -25.55 -6.14 15.53
C ILE A 147 -25.56 -4.67 15.96
N GLY A 148 -25.11 -3.78 15.09
CA GLY A 148 -25.01 -2.35 15.38
C GLY A 148 -26.38 -1.69 15.61
N LEU A 149 -27.42 -2.15 14.88
CA LEU A 149 -28.82 -1.74 15.08
C LEU A 149 -29.47 -2.40 16.31
N GLY A 150 -28.79 -3.34 16.97
CA GLY A 150 -29.30 -4.01 18.18
C GLY A 150 -30.32 -5.10 17.90
N ILE A 151 -30.47 -5.55 16.65
CA ILE A 151 -31.38 -6.64 16.27
C ILE A 151 -30.84 -7.98 16.80
N TRP A 152 -29.51 -8.15 16.80
CA TRP A 152 -28.82 -9.32 17.34
C TRP A 152 -27.72 -8.90 18.33
N LYS A 153 -27.52 -9.68 19.40
CA LYS A 153 -26.47 -9.41 20.40
C LYS A 153 -25.30 -10.39 20.23
N ASP A 154 -24.14 -9.87 19.85
CA ASP A 154 -22.87 -10.61 19.84
C ASP A 154 -21.80 -9.80 20.59
N ASP A 155 -21.76 -9.98 21.91
CA ASP A 155 -20.86 -9.24 22.80
C ASP A 155 -19.39 -9.49 22.48
N ALA A 156 -19.05 -10.64 21.90
CA ALA A 156 -17.68 -10.97 21.53
C ALA A 156 -17.21 -10.14 20.34
N GLU A 157 -18.06 -9.93 19.35
CA GLU A 157 -17.78 -9.09 18.19
C GLU A 157 -17.79 -7.60 18.53
N VAL A 158 -18.76 -7.17 19.36
CA VAL A 158 -18.78 -5.79 19.87
C VAL A 158 -17.48 -5.52 20.63
N LYS A 159 -17.03 -6.43 21.50
CA LYS A 159 -15.79 -6.25 22.26
C LYS A 159 -14.53 -6.23 21.39
N SER A 160 -14.48 -6.98 20.28
CA SER A 160 -13.30 -6.98 19.42
C SER A 160 -13.19 -5.76 18.51
N MET A 161 -14.33 -5.14 18.15
CA MET A 161 -14.38 -4.08 17.13
C MET A 161 -14.81 -2.68 17.65
N SER A 162 -15.39 -2.56 18.84
CA SER A 162 -15.75 -1.25 19.43
C SER A 162 -14.65 -0.67 20.32
N ARG A 163 -14.66 0.65 20.57
CA ARG A 163 -13.74 1.34 21.46
C ARG A 163 -14.17 1.25 22.93
N PHE A 164 -15.47 1.37 23.18
CA PHE A 164 -16.05 1.42 24.53
C PHE A 164 -17.00 0.26 24.84
N GLY A 165 -17.14 -0.72 23.94
CA GLY A 165 -18.10 -1.81 24.13
C GLY A 165 -19.52 -1.49 23.68
N ASP A 166 -19.74 -0.37 22.99
CA ASP A 166 -21.05 0.00 22.45
C ASP A 166 -21.24 -0.63 21.05
N HIS A 167 -22.37 -1.32 20.87
CA HIS A 167 -22.74 -1.91 19.59
C HIS A 167 -22.91 -0.85 18.49
N ARG A 168 -23.32 0.38 18.84
CA ARG A 168 -23.51 1.47 17.86
C ARG A 168 -22.20 1.93 17.22
N GLU A 169 -21.06 1.72 17.87
CA GLU A 169 -19.77 2.03 17.27
C GLU A 169 -19.44 1.14 16.07
N LEU A 170 -20.04 -0.05 15.99
CA LEU A 170 -19.88 -0.94 14.83
C LEU A 170 -20.42 -0.28 13.55
N LEU A 171 -21.42 0.60 13.66
CA LEU A 171 -22.02 1.32 12.53
C LEU A 171 -21.16 2.48 12.01
N LYS A 172 -20.02 2.78 12.65
CA LYS A 172 -19.08 3.82 12.23
C LYS A 172 -17.87 3.18 11.55
N GLY A 173 -16.69 3.30 12.14
CA GLY A 173 -15.43 2.78 11.61
C GLY A 173 -15.50 1.36 11.02
N PRO A 174 -15.95 0.32 11.76
CA PRO A 174 -16.02 -1.04 11.22
C PRO A 174 -16.94 -1.19 10.01
N LEU A 175 -18.08 -0.49 9.98
CA LEU A 175 -19.01 -0.50 8.84
C LEU A 175 -18.41 0.19 7.62
N TYR A 176 -17.86 1.41 7.79
CA TYR A 176 -17.20 2.15 6.70
C TYR A 176 -16.03 1.38 6.12
N TYR A 177 -15.27 0.70 6.99
CA TYR A 177 -14.20 -0.20 6.60
C TYR A 177 -14.70 -1.36 5.73
N ALA A 178 -15.69 -2.12 6.21
CA ALA A 178 -16.19 -3.29 5.48
C ALA A 178 -16.88 -2.88 4.17
N ALA A 179 -17.56 -1.73 4.16
CA ALA A 179 -18.13 -1.14 2.96
C ALA A 179 -17.04 -0.76 1.96
N THR A 180 -15.95 -0.13 2.42
CA THR A 180 -14.81 0.24 1.56
C THR A 180 -14.18 -0.99 0.91
N LEU A 181 -13.95 -2.08 1.66
CA LEU A 181 -13.44 -3.33 1.09
C LEU A 181 -14.39 -3.88 0.01
N THR A 182 -15.69 -3.86 0.28
CA THR A 182 -16.73 -4.33 -0.65
C THR A 182 -16.73 -3.50 -1.95
N PHE A 183 -16.78 -2.18 -1.85
CA PHE A 183 -16.79 -1.30 -3.03
C PHE A 183 -15.47 -1.35 -3.80
N ALA A 184 -14.33 -1.40 -3.11
CA ALA A 184 -13.03 -1.55 -3.76
C ALA A 184 -12.93 -2.87 -4.54
N SER A 185 -13.48 -3.96 -4.01
CA SER A 185 -13.55 -5.25 -4.71
C SER A 185 -14.45 -5.20 -5.94
N ILE A 186 -15.63 -4.57 -5.86
CA ILE A 186 -16.58 -4.54 -6.99
C ILE A 186 -16.10 -3.60 -8.11
N ILE A 187 -15.63 -2.40 -7.77
CA ILE A 187 -15.39 -1.32 -8.74
C ILE A 187 -13.99 -1.41 -9.35
N TYR A 188 -12.96 -1.56 -8.50
CA TYR A 188 -11.56 -1.47 -8.92
C TYR A 188 -10.94 -2.86 -9.11
N TRP A 189 -11.29 -3.80 -8.23
CA TRP A 189 -10.83 -5.18 -8.25
C TRP A 189 -9.29 -5.33 -8.20
N ARG A 190 -8.82 -6.59 -8.16
CA ARG A 190 -7.39 -6.94 -8.03
C ARG A 190 -6.50 -6.48 -9.18
N THR A 191 -7.09 -6.11 -10.31
CA THR A 191 -6.37 -5.61 -11.50
C THR A 191 -6.08 -4.12 -11.44
N SER A 192 -6.69 -3.38 -10.51
CA SER A 192 -6.51 -1.93 -10.41
C SER A 192 -5.56 -1.58 -9.26
N PRO A 193 -4.49 -0.79 -9.52
CA PRO A 193 -3.60 -0.29 -8.47
C PRO A 193 -4.34 0.61 -7.47
N ILE A 194 -5.45 1.23 -7.86
CA ILE A 194 -6.24 2.12 -7.00
C ILE A 194 -6.82 1.35 -5.80
N SER A 195 -7.31 0.12 -6.03
CA SER A 195 -7.84 -0.74 -4.95
C SER A 195 -6.74 -1.07 -3.92
N ILE A 196 -5.55 -1.41 -4.41
CA ILE A 196 -4.39 -1.76 -3.59
C ILE A 196 -4.01 -0.55 -2.73
N ALA A 197 -3.87 0.63 -3.34
CA ALA A 197 -3.55 1.87 -2.62
C ALA A 197 -4.60 2.18 -1.53
N ALA A 198 -5.89 2.10 -1.89
CA ALA A 198 -6.98 2.43 -0.99
C ALA A 198 -7.04 1.49 0.21
N ILE A 199 -6.98 0.18 -0.03
CA ILE A 199 -7.07 -0.80 1.05
C ILE A 199 -5.77 -0.82 1.87
N CYS A 200 -4.59 -0.72 1.25
CA CYS A 200 -3.33 -0.71 1.99
C CYS A 200 -3.17 0.53 2.86
N ASN A 201 -3.49 1.73 2.36
CA ASN A 201 -3.41 2.95 3.17
C ASN A 201 -4.45 2.97 4.29
N MET A 202 -5.66 2.44 4.05
CA MET A 202 -6.66 2.31 5.10
C MET A 202 -6.27 1.23 6.12
N CYS A 203 -5.89 0.02 5.70
CA CYS A 203 -5.66 -1.11 6.60
C CYS A 203 -4.28 -1.01 7.26
N ALA A 204 -3.21 -0.97 6.47
CA ALA A 204 -1.85 -0.94 6.97
C ALA A 204 -1.48 0.47 7.47
N GLY A 205 -1.75 1.50 6.66
CA GLY A 205 -1.45 2.89 6.98
C GLY A 205 -2.11 3.37 8.27
N ASP A 206 -3.43 3.58 8.26
CA ASP A 206 -4.17 4.06 9.44
C ASP A 206 -4.07 3.10 10.64
N GLY A 207 -4.00 1.79 10.37
CA GLY A 207 -3.74 0.78 11.40
C GLY A 207 -2.43 1.02 12.15
N MET A 208 -1.33 1.16 11.41
CA MET A 208 0.01 1.36 11.98
C MET A 208 0.19 2.76 12.56
N ALA A 209 -0.45 3.78 11.97
CA ALA A 209 -0.44 5.16 12.45
C ALA A 209 -0.89 5.24 13.91
N ASP A 210 -1.97 4.54 14.24
CA ASP A 210 -2.55 4.53 15.58
C ASP A 210 -1.73 3.68 16.57
N ILE A 211 -1.15 2.55 16.12
CA ILE A 211 -0.28 1.71 16.96
C ILE A 211 1.03 2.45 17.30
N VAL A 212 1.75 2.95 16.30
CA VAL A 212 3.02 3.66 16.47
C VAL A 212 2.79 5.02 17.10
N GLY A 213 1.74 5.74 16.71
CA GLY A 213 1.40 7.05 17.26
C GLY A 213 1.07 7.00 18.75
N ARG A 214 0.43 5.93 19.24
CA ARG A 214 0.22 5.73 20.69
C ARG A 214 1.51 5.40 21.43
N ARG A 215 2.39 4.59 20.86
CA ARG A 215 3.59 4.08 21.54
C ARG A 215 4.76 5.06 21.50
N PHE A 216 4.92 5.78 20.39
CA PHE A 216 6.08 6.63 20.10
C PHE A 216 5.72 8.08 19.73
N GLY A 217 4.43 8.43 19.68
CA GLY A 217 3.95 9.76 19.28
C GLY A 217 4.03 10.82 20.37
N SER A 218 5.22 11.02 20.93
CA SER A 218 5.50 12.05 21.95
C SER A 218 5.38 13.48 21.37
N LYS A 219 5.89 13.70 20.16
CA LYS A 219 5.73 14.97 19.43
C LYS A 219 4.41 14.98 18.67
N LYS A 220 3.47 15.81 19.15
CA LYS A 220 2.18 16.05 18.50
C LYS A 220 2.31 17.05 17.35
N ILE A 221 1.40 16.95 16.39
CA ILE A 221 1.35 17.86 15.24
C ILE A 221 0.78 19.20 15.69
N SER A 222 1.40 20.32 15.29
CA SER A 222 1.04 21.66 15.78
C SER A 222 -0.43 22.03 15.56
N TYR A 223 -1.03 21.60 14.45
CA TYR A 223 -2.43 21.88 14.10
C TYR A 223 -3.41 20.77 14.52
N ASN A 224 -2.93 19.60 14.95
CA ASN A 224 -3.78 18.50 15.42
C ASN A 224 -3.11 17.77 16.59
N LYS A 225 -3.57 18.08 17.81
CA LYS A 225 -3.01 17.51 19.06
C LYS A 225 -3.35 16.03 19.24
N ASN A 226 -4.35 15.51 18.53
CA ASN A 226 -4.71 14.09 18.59
C ASN A 226 -3.76 13.21 17.78
N LYS A 227 -3.09 13.79 16.77
CA LYS A 227 -2.19 13.09 15.86
C LYS A 227 -0.72 13.42 16.18
N SER A 228 0.19 12.58 15.72
CA SER A 228 1.62 12.69 16.05
C SER A 228 2.48 12.49 14.82
N TYR A 229 3.65 13.13 14.78
CA TYR A 229 4.59 12.96 13.67
C TYR A 229 5.02 11.51 13.50
N ALA A 230 5.23 10.77 14.59
CA ALA A 230 5.55 9.35 14.54
C ALA A 230 4.42 8.51 13.90
N GLY A 231 3.17 8.82 14.23
CA GLY A 231 1.99 8.18 13.63
C GLY A 231 1.88 8.46 12.13
N SER A 232 2.07 9.71 11.69
CA SER A 232 2.02 10.07 10.27
C SER A 232 3.16 9.42 9.46
N ILE A 233 4.38 9.38 9.99
CA ILE A 233 5.49 8.66 9.34
C ILE A 233 5.17 7.17 9.23
N ALA A 234 4.60 6.57 10.28
CA ALA A 234 4.18 5.18 10.27
C ALA A 234 3.06 4.92 9.25
N MET A 235 2.10 5.83 9.12
CA MET A 235 1.04 5.75 8.12
C MET A 235 1.60 5.73 6.70
N ALA A 236 2.40 6.74 6.35
CA ALA A 236 2.95 6.89 5.02
C ALA A 236 3.85 5.69 4.65
N SER A 237 4.74 5.29 5.57
CA SER A 237 5.67 4.18 5.33
C SER A 237 4.94 2.84 5.22
N SER A 238 4.06 2.49 6.18
CA SER A 238 3.38 1.19 6.15
C SER A 238 2.38 1.06 5.00
N GLY A 239 1.63 2.13 4.68
CA GLY A 239 0.73 2.16 3.53
C GLY A 239 1.48 2.01 2.21
N PHE A 240 2.62 2.68 2.06
CA PHE A 240 3.47 2.59 0.88
C PHE A 240 4.13 1.21 0.73
N LEU A 241 4.75 0.70 1.80
CA LEU A 241 5.39 -0.62 1.79
C LEU A 241 4.38 -1.74 1.52
N ALA A 242 3.19 -1.67 2.14
CA ALA A 242 2.13 -2.63 1.87
C ALA A 242 1.67 -2.55 0.40
N SER A 243 1.49 -1.34 -0.13
CA SER A 243 1.08 -1.16 -1.54
C SER A 243 2.10 -1.74 -2.52
N ILE A 244 3.40 -1.53 -2.29
CA ILE A 244 4.47 -2.15 -3.10
C ILE A 244 4.46 -3.68 -2.94
N GLY A 245 4.32 -4.17 -1.71
CA GLY A 245 4.28 -5.60 -1.43
C GLY A 245 3.13 -6.29 -2.19
N PHE A 246 1.93 -5.72 -2.14
CA PHE A 246 0.78 -6.23 -2.88
C PHE A 246 0.89 -6.03 -4.38
N MET A 247 1.50 -4.94 -4.86
CA MET A 247 1.82 -4.77 -6.27
C MET A 247 2.71 -5.91 -6.77
N TRP A 248 3.80 -6.23 -6.06
CA TRP A 248 4.70 -7.32 -6.43
C TRP A 248 4.01 -8.68 -6.33
N TYR A 249 3.21 -8.89 -5.28
CA TYR A 249 2.39 -10.08 -5.11
C TYR A 249 1.45 -10.29 -6.30
N PHE A 250 0.63 -9.30 -6.67
CA PHE A 250 -0.26 -9.41 -7.81
C PHE A 250 0.46 -9.47 -9.16
N SER A 251 1.64 -8.88 -9.26
CA SER A 251 2.48 -8.99 -10.45
C SER A 251 3.02 -10.40 -10.65
N SER A 252 3.33 -11.13 -9.56
CA SER A 252 3.76 -12.53 -9.65
C SER A 252 2.69 -13.48 -10.23
N PHE A 253 1.40 -13.12 -10.06
CA PHE A 253 0.27 -13.84 -10.67
C PHE A 253 -0.12 -13.29 -12.05
N GLY A 254 0.56 -12.26 -12.56
CA GLY A 254 0.28 -11.66 -13.86
C GLY A 254 -0.96 -10.76 -13.90
N TYR A 255 -1.50 -10.32 -12.75
CA TYR A 255 -2.68 -9.45 -12.71
C TYR A 255 -2.37 -7.98 -12.97
N MET A 256 -1.12 -7.56 -12.73
CA MET A 256 -0.67 -6.18 -12.91
C MET A 256 0.82 -6.13 -13.22
N GLU A 257 1.23 -5.17 -14.04
CA GLU A 257 2.65 -4.92 -14.30
C GLU A 257 3.26 -4.03 -13.20
N GLY A 258 4.33 -4.52 -12.58
CA GLY A 258 5.16 -3.70 -11.71
C GLY A 258 5.84 -2.60 -12.53
N SER A 259 5.50 -1.34 -12.25
CA SER A 259 6.08 -0.18 -12.95
C SER A 259 6.57 0.86 -11.94
N TRP A 260 7.66 1.53 -12.27
CA TRP A 260 8.15 2.68 -11.51
C TRP A 260 7.10 3.79 -11.41
N LYS A 261 6.20 3.91 -12.39
CA LYS A 261 5.06 4.83 -12.33
C LYS A 261 4.12 4.47 -11.17
N HIS A 262 3.75 3.19 -11.04
CA HIS A 262 2.90 2.73 -9.93
C HIS A 262 3.60 2.92 -8.58
N VAL A 263 4.90 2.66 -8.48
CA VAL A 263 5.68 2.91 -7.25
C VAL A 263 5.60 4.38 -6.83
N ILE A 264 5.86 5.32 -7.74
CA ILE A 264 5.77 6.75 -7.44
C ILE A 264 4.31 7.13 -7.12
N GLY A 265 3.35 6.61 -7.86
CA GLY A 265 1.93 6.82 -7.59
C GLY A 265 1.53 6.38 -6.19
N PHE A 266 1.93 5.17 -5.76
CA PHE A 266 1.67 4.68 -4.40
C PHE A 266 2.31 5.57 -3.34
N LEU A 267 3.53 6.07 -3.56
CA LEU A 267 4.17 7.01 -2.65
C LEU A 267 3.36 8.30 -2.50
N VAL A 268 2.93 8.88 -3.62
CA VAL A 268 2.11 10.09 -3.63
C VAL A 268 0.78 9.84 -2.90
N VAL A 269 0.09 8.74 -3.20
CA VAL A 269 -1.18 8.41 -2.55
C VAL A 269 -1.00 8.22 -1.05
N SER A 270 0.03 7.50 -0.59
CA SER A 270 0.30 7.31 0.83
C SER A 270 0.64 8.62 1.57
N ILE A 271 1.40 9.52 0.94
CA ILE A 271 1.69 10.84 1.51
C ILE A 271 0.41 11.67 1.61
N VAL A 272 -0.37 11.77 0.55
CA VAL A 272 -1.59 12.60 0.56
C VAL A 272 -2.64 12.03 1.52
N ALA A 273 -2.81 10.71 1.55
CA ALA A 273 -3.68 10.06 2.53
C ALA A 273 -3.24 10.34 3.98
N THR A 274 -1.92 10.35 4.23
CA THR A 274 -1.36 10.71 5.55
C THR A 274 -1.62 12.17 5.90
N VAL A 275 -1.51 13.09 4.94
CA VAL A 275 -1.84 14.51 5.16
C VAL A 275 -3.32 14.66 5.48
N VAL A 276 -4.21 13.97 4.77
CA VAL A 276 -5.65 14.04 5.06
C VAL A 276 -5.97 13.44 6.44
N GLU A 277 -5.34 12.33 6.82
CA GLU A 277 -5.48 11.73 8.16
C GLU A 277 -4.98 12.66 9.27
N SER A 278 -3.91 13.43 9.02
CA SER A 278 -3.38 14.34 10.02
C SER A 278 -4.27 15.56 10.24
N LEU A 279 -5.14 15.91 9.29
CA LEU A 279 -6.06 17.05 9.41
C LEU A 279 -7.10 16.85 10.52
N PRO A 280 -7.55 17.93 11.19
CA PRO A 280 -8.58 17.85 12.22
C PRO A 280 -9.90 17.26 11.70
N ILE A 281 -10.23 17.51 10.43
CA ILE A 281 -11.49 17.09 9.80
C ILE A 281 -11.67 15.57 9.79
N SER A 282 -10.58 14.80 9.71
CA SER A 282 -10.63 13.33 9.75
C SER A 282 -10.94 12.78 11.15
N THR A 283 -10.69 13.59 12.19
CA THR A 283 -11.12 13.26 13.55
C THR A 283 -12.65 13.32 13.69
N ASP A 284 -13.30 14.20 12.92
CA ASP A 284 -14.75 14.40 12.95
C ASP A 284 -15.50 13.48 11.98
N LEU A 285 -14.93 13.19 10.79
CA LEU A 285 -15.54 12.39 9.73
C LEU A 285 -15.14 10.90 9.71
N ASP A 286 -14.41 10.42 10.72
CA ASP A 286 -13.83 9.07 10.84
C ASP A 286 -12.74 8.80 9.78
N ASP A 287 -11.52 8.53 10.26
CA ASP A 287 -10.35 8.24 9.42
C ASP A 287 -10.60 7.04 8.48
N ASN A 288 -11.48 6.10 8.86
CA ASN A 288 -11.82 4.92 8.05
C ASN A 288 -12.62 5.24 6.78
N LEU A 289 -13.14 6.47 6.66
CA LEU A 289 -13.84 6.94 5.47
C LEU A 289 -12.96 7.91 4.67
N THR A 290 -12.28 8.85 5.33
CA THR A 290 -11.50 9.89 4.64
C THR A 290 -10.27 9.33 3.94
N VAL A 291 -9.56 8.39 4.58
CA VAL A 291 -8.33 7.76 4.05
C VAL A 291 -8.57 6.99 2.75
N PRO A 292 -9.53 6.04 2.68
CA PRO A 292 -9.77 5.31 1.43
C PRO A 292 -10.34 6.21 0.33
N LEU A 293 -11.24 7.15 0.65
CA LEU A 293 -11.75 8.10 -0.35
C LEU A 293 -10.63 8.96 -0.95
N THR A 294 -9.74 9.48 -0.11
CA THR A 294 -8.55 10.22 -0.56
C THR A 294 -7.68 9.35 -1.44
N SER A 295 -7.47 8.10 -1.02
CA SER A 295 -6.63 7.16 -1.76
C SER A 295 -7.19 6.83 -3.14
N ILE A 296 -8.52 6.69 -3.25
CA ILE A 296 -9.22 6.48 -4.51
C ILE A 296 -9.11 7.72 -5.40
N LEU A 297 -9.39 8.91 -4.86
CA LEU A 297 -9.38 10.16 -5.62
C LEU A 297 -7.98 10.46 -6.15
N VAL A 298 -6.96 10.43 -5.29
CA VAL A 298 -5.58 10.68 -5.70
C VAL A 298 -5.09 9.55 -6.59
N GLY A 299 -5.41 8.30 -6.25
CA GLY A 299 -5.06 7.13 -7.04
C GLY A 299 -5.57 7.23 -8.46
N SER A 300 -6.80 7.69 -8.68
CA SER A 300 -7.37 7.88 -10.02
C SER A 300 -6.63 8.89 -10.90
N LEU A 301 -5.80 9.77 -10.29
CA LEU A 301 -5.02 10.78 -11.00
C LEU A 301 -3.57 10.33 -11.26
N VAL A 302 -3.02 9.45 -10.42
CA VAL A 302 -1.57 9.15 -10.41
C VAL A 302 -1.21 7.68 -10.63
N LEU A 303 -2.18 6.77 -10.60
CA LEU A 303 -2.03 5.32 -10.83
C LEU A 303 -2.77 4.90 -12.10
#